data_AF-A0A417YSY9-F1
#
_entry.id   AF-A0A417YSY9-F1
#
_cell.length_a   1.000
_cell.length_b   1.000
_cell.length_c   1.000
_cell.angle_alpha   90.00
_cell.angle_beta   90.00
_cell.angle_gamma   90.00
#
_symmetry.space_group_name_H-M   'P 1'
#
loop_
_entity.id
_entity.type
_entity.pdbx_description
1 polymer ?
#
loop_
_entity_poly.entity_id
_entity_poly.type
_entity_poly.pdbx_seq_one_letter_code
_entity_poly.pdbx_strand_id
1 'polypeptide(L)' 'MDQNITDIAESYMTLFQLEIFDAMHLASSQYNYYHYFATLDRDFVHTLYDSEKLTLKIVNIA' A
#
# COMPACT_ATOMS: atom_id res chain seq x y z
N MET A 1 -10.41 -2.42 14.36
CA MET A 1 -9.84 -2.56 13.01
C MET A 1 -10.96 -3.05 12.10
N ASP A 2 -11.13 -2.44 10.93
CA ASP A 2 -12.13 -2.89 9.95
C ASP A 2 -11.63 -4.20 9.33
N GLN A 3 -12.42 -5.26 9.43
CA GLN A 3 -12.04 -6.60 8.93
C GLN A 3 -11.65 -6.54 7.45
N ASN A 4 -12.29 -5.67 6.67
CA ASN A 4 -11.99 -5.50 5.25
C ASN A 4 -10.56 -4.98 5.00
N ILE A 5 -10.05 -4.10 5.87
CA ILE A 5 -8.69 -3.57 5.74
C ILE A 5 -7.65 -4.65 6.04
N THR A 6 -7.92 -5.49 7.04
CA THR A 6 -7.03 -6.62 7.39
C THR A 6 -6.96 -7.63 6.26
N ASP A 7 -8.09 -8.02 5.67
CA ASP A 7 -8.13 -9.01 4.59
C ASP A 7 -7.39 -8.49 3.32
N ILE A 8 -7.52 -7.18 3.02
CA ILE A 8 -6.77 -6.53 1.94
C ILE A 8 -5.27 -6.49 2.28
N ALA A 9 -4.91 -6.19 3.53
CA ALA A 9 -3.51 -6.15 3.96
C ALA A 9 -2.83 -7.52 3.83
N GLU A 10 -3.48 -8.61 4.26
CA GLU A 10 -2.93 -9.97 4.09
C GLU A 10 -2.70 -10.31 2.61
N SER A 11 -3.61 -9.88 1.73
CA SER A 11 -3.44 -10.02 0.28
C SER A 11 -2.23 -9.22 -0.23
N TYR A 12 -2.04 -8.00 0.25
CA TYR A 12 -0.91 -7.13 -0.12
C TYR A 12 0.44 -7.63 0.39
N MET A 13 0.48 -8.24 1.57
CA MET A 13 1.70 -8.91 2.05
C MET A 13 2.17 -9.97 1.06
N THR A 14 1.25 -10.75 0.50
CA THR A 14 1.60 -11.81 -0.45
C THR A 14 1.92 -11.25 -1.84
N LEU A 15 1.11 -10.31 -2.34
CA LEU A 15 1.24 -9.77 -3.70
C LEU A 15 2.47 -8.89 -3.88
N PHE A 16 2.86 -8.18 -2.83
CA PHE A 16 3.90 -7.15 -2.87
C PHE A 16 5.03 -7.42 -1.88
N GLN A 17 5.02 -8.58 -1.20
CA GLN A 17 6.05 -8.98 -0.23
C GLN A 17 6.29 -7.94 0.87
N LEU A 18 5.23 -7.23 1.27
CA LEU A 18 5.27 -6.20 2.31
C LEU A 18 5.20 -6.81 3.70
N GLU A 19 5.81 -6.14 4.68
CA GLU A 19 5.52 -6.39 6.09
C GLU A 19 4.08 -5.99 6.43
N ILE A 20 3.53 -6.56 7.51
CA ILE A 20 2.11 -6.39 7.87
C ILE A 20 1.73 -4.92 8.06
N PHE A 21 2.58 -4.09 8.68
CA PHE A 21 2.26 -2.69 8.91
C PHE A 21 2.24 -1.87 7.62
N ASP A 22 3.15 -2.15 6.70
CA ASP A 22 3.22 -1.53 5.38
C ASP A 22 2.03 -1.91 4.52
N ALA A 23 1.67 -3.20 4.53
CA ALA A 23 0.49 -3.70 3.88
C ALA A 23 -0.80 -3.06 4.44
N MET A 24 -0.88 -2.86 5.77
CA MET A 24 -2.03 -2.20 6.40
C MET A 24 -2.12 -0.71 6.06
N HIS A 25 -1.01 0.03 6.02
CA HIS A 25 -1.02 1.43 5.61
C HIS A 25 -1.52 1.57 4.15
N LEU A 26 -1.05 0.69 3.28
CA LEU A 26 -1.46 0.66 1.87
C LEU A 26 -2.94 0.27 1.72
N ALA A 27 -3.38 -0.78 2.42
CA ALA A 27 -4.75 -1.26 2.42
C ALA A 27 -5.73 -0.20 2.93
N SER A 28 -5.38 0.45 4.05
CA SER A 28 -6.17 1.54 4.61
C SER A 28 -6.28 2.71 3.61
N SER A 29 -5.19 3.02 2.91
CA SER A 29 -5.19 4.14 1.97
C SER A 29 -6.08 3.88 0.76
N GLN A 30 -6.06 2.65 0.25
CA GLN A 30 -6.93 2.18 -0.82
C GLN A 30 -8.40 2.11 -0.37
N TYR A 31 -8.68 1.58 0.82
CA TYR A 31 -10.04 1.45 1.36
C TYR A 31 -10.72 2.81 1.57
N ASN A 32 -9.94 3.83 1.95
CA ASN A 32 -10.43 5.20 2.08
C ASN A 32 -10.43 5.99 0.75
N TYR A 33 -10.17 5.32 -0.38
CA TYR A 33 -10.16 5.90 -1.73
C TYR A 33 -9.22 7.10 -1.89
N TYR A 34 -8.10 7.11 -1.17
CA TYR A 34 -7.08 8.12 -1.43
C TYR A 34 -6.45 7.91 -2.82
N HIS A 35 -5.95 9.00 -3.40
CA HIS A 35 -5.27 8.96 -4.69
C HIS A 35 -3.75 8.90 -4.57
N TYR A 36 -3.20 9.28 -3.41
CA TYR A 36 -1.77 9.37 -3.17
C TYR A 36 -1.39 8.68 -1.87
N PHE A 37 -0.26 8.00 -1.89
CA PHE A 37 0.39 7.43 -0.71
C PHE A 37 1.77 8.04 -0.59
N ALA A 38 1.90 9.01 0.31
CA ALA A 38 3.15 9.67 0.60
C ALA A 38 3.96 8.81 1.58
N THR A 39 5.19 8.46 1.22
CA THR A 39 6.07 7.66 2.07
C THR A 39 7.51 8.16 1.98
N LEU A 40 8.26 7.99 3.07
CA LEU A 40 9.72 8.15 3.09
C LEU A 40 10.44 6.82 2.79
N ASP A 41 9.69 5.72 2.82
CA ASP A 41 10.20 4.40 2.56
C ASP A 41 10.35 4.16 1.06
N ARG A 42 11.59 3.90 0.64
CA ARG A 42 11.92 3.68 -0.77
C ARG A 42 11.48 2.30 -1.25
N ASP A 43 11.26 1.36 -0.35
CA ASP A 43 10.90 -0.01 -0.72
C ASP A 43 9.52 -0.05 -1.38
N PHE A 44 8.60 0.83 -0.96
CA PHE A 44 7.32 1.07 -1.64
C PHE A 44 7.49 1.56 -3.08
N VAL A 45 8.46 2.45 -3.33
CA VAL A 45 8.73 2.94 -4.69
C VAL A 45 9.25 1.80 -5.56
N HIS A 46 10.22 1.04 -5.08
CA HIS A 46 10.80 -0.05 -5.87
C HIS A 46 9.79 -1.17 -6.16
N THR A 47 8.83 -1.39 -5.26
CA THR A 47 7.88 -2.50 -5.35
C THR A 47 6.59 -2.13 -6.08
N LEU A 48 6.15 -0.86 -6.01
CA LEU A 48 4.79 -0.45 -6.40
C LEU A 48 4.71 0.73 -7.36
N TYR A 49 5.82 1.38 -7.70
CA TYR A 49 5.79 2.65 -8.46
C TYR A 49 5.16 2.55 -9.85
N ASP A 50 5.26 1.41 -10.53
CA ASP A 50 4.61 1.12 -11.83
C ASP A 50 3.56 0.00 -11.73
N SER A 51 3.06 -0.27 -10.53
CA SER A 51 2.05 -1.32 -10.34
C SER A 51 0.69 -0.85 -10.87
N GLU A 52 0.32 -1.28 -12.08
CA GLU A 52 -1.05 -1.10 -12.63
C GLU A 52 -2.15 -1.74 -11.74
N LYS A 53 -1.74 -2.52 -10.73
CA LYS A 53 -2.64 -3.19 -9.79
C LYS A 53 -3.23 -2.27 -8.73
N LEU A 54 -2.71 -1.04 -8.59
CA LEU A 54 -3.18 -0.08 -7.59
C LEU A 54 -3.67 1.21 -8.27
N THR A 55 -4.82 1.71 -7.82
CA THR A 55 -5.31 3.05 -8.20
C THR A 55 -4.61 4.18 -7.43
N LEU A 56 -3.86 3.82 -6.39
CA LEU A 56 -3.12 4.69 -5.50
C LEU A 56 -1.74 5.03 -6.10
N LYS A 57 -1.41 6.32 -6.24
CA LYS A 57 -0.08 6.76 -6.69
C LYS A 57 0.87 6.86 -5.51
N ILE A 58 1.97 6.13 -5.56
CA ILE A 58 3.02 6.21 -4.54
C ILE A 58 3.88 7.46 -4.79
N VAL A 59 4.05 8.30 -3.78
CA VAL A 59 4.88 9.51 -3.83
C VAL A 59 5.96 9.41 -2.77
N ASN A 60 7.22 9.39 -3.20
CA ASN A 60 8.34 9.52 -2.27
C ASN A 60 8.53 10.99 -1.90
N ILE A 61 8.55 11.28 -0.60
CA ILE A 61 8.72 12.65 -0.08
C ILE A 61 10.08 12.89 0.60
N ALA A 62 11.04 11.98 0.39
CA ALA A 62 12.43 12.10 0.85
C ALA A 62 13.29 13.02 -0.02
#